data_AF-A0A955K624-F1
#
_entry.id   AF-A0A955K624-F1
#
_cell.length_a   1.000
_cell.length_b   1.000
_cell.length_c   1.000
_cell.angle_alpha   90.00
_cell.angle_beta   90.00
_cell.angle_gamma   90.00
#
_symmetry.space_group_name_H-M   'P 1'
#
loop_
_entity.id
_entity.type
_entity.pdbx_description
1 polymer ?
#
loop_
_entity_poly.entity_id
_entity_poly.type
_entity_poly.pdbx_seq_one_letter_code
_entity_poly.pdbx_strand_id
1 'polypeptide(L)'
;MKHLSQKGFTILELMIASSIFSVMLIVCLGAIVYLGKLYYKGVTISNTAEVTRASIDEITEAIQYSGDAFEAAPADPTPSGWTGAYCIGVKKYSYRIGYQLVIGTPGTNQANQVLTVSNDQSCIGYEPSGDQQRELLKENMRLTDFAITPGPSGLTNVEIGVAYGGDPTDQSVEDNTFNTEADGTIISCKDSSTGSAFCATNFLKTSALRKVGL
;
A
#
# COMPACT_ATOMS: atom_id res chain seq x y z
N MET A 1 68.71 -33.46 -23.85
CA MET A 1 67.24 -33.29 -23.76
C MET A 1 66.84 -33.39 -22.30
N LYS A 2 66.28 -32.34 -21.71
CA LYS A 2 65.85 -32.35 -20.31
C LYS A 2 64.47 -32.99 -20.22
N HIS A 3 64.38 -34.13 -19.53
CA HIS A 3 63.12 -34.79 -19.22
C HIS A 3 62.35 -33.93 -18.21
N LEU A 4 61.27 -33.27 -18.65
CA LEU A 4 60.37 -32.56 -17.76
C LEU A 4 59.48 -33.61 -17.09
N SER A 5 59.59 -33.71 -15.76
CA SER A 5 58.77 -34.61 -14.94
C SER A 5 57.32 -34.12 -14.93
N GLN A 6 56.47 -34.80 -15.71
CA GLN A 6 55.02 -34.57 -15.67
C GLN A 6 54.46 -35.34 -14.48
N LYS A 7 54.19 -34.64 -13.37
CA LYS A 7 53.33 -35.17 -12.32
C LYS A 7 51.90 -35.15 -12.85
N GLY A 8 51.34 -36.34 -13.12
CA GLY A 8 49.95 -36.49 -13.52
C GLY A 8 49.03 -35.87 -12.47
N PHE A 9 48.17 -34.96 -12.90
CA PHE A 9 47.16 -34.33 -12.05
C PHE A 9 46.24 -35.44 -11.52
N THR A 10 46.17 -35.59 -10.20
CA THR A 10 45.41 -36.69 -9.59
C THR A 10 43.91 -36.41 -9.66
N ILE A 11 43.10 -37.44 -9.97
CA ILE A 11 41.63 -37.37 -10.01
C ILE A 11 41.05 -36.75 -8.72
N LEU A 12 41.72 -36.97 -7.58
CA LEU A 12 41.36 -36.40 -6.28
C LEU A 12 41.42 -34.86 -6.26
N GLU A 13 42.44 -34.26 -6.88
CA GLU A 13 42.59 -32.81 -6.94
C GLU A 13 41.48 -32.16 -7.77
N LEU A 14 41.05 -32.83 -8.85
CA LEU A 14 39.90 -32.42 -9.65
C LEU A 14 38.58 -32.54 -8.87
N MET A 15 38.40 -33.60 -8.08
CA MET A 15 37.19 -33.77 -7.27
C MET A 15 37.09 -32.71 -6.17
N ILE A 16 38.20 -32.38 -5.50
CA ILE A 16 38.24 -31.31 -4.49
C ILE A 16 38.01 -29.93 -5.13
N ALA A 17 38.60 -29.67 -6.30
CA ALA A 17 38.35 -28.42 -7.03
C ALA A 17 36.86 -28.27 -7.40
N SER A 18 36.21 -29.35 -7.85
CA SER A 18 34.79 -29.33 -8.21
C SER A 18 33.87 -29.14 -7.00
N SER A 19 34.23 -29.64 -5.82
CA SER A 19 33.43 -29.45 -4.60
C SER A 19 33.51 -28.02 -4.08
N ILE A 20 34.70 -27.42 -4.06
CA ILE A 20 34.89 -26.00 -3.69
C ILE A 20 34.14 -25.10 -4.66
N PHE A 21 34.24 -25.38 -5.97
CA PHE A 21 33.51 -24.63 -6.98
C PHE A 21 31.98 -24.73 -6.79
N SER A 22 31.48 -25.92 -6.46
CA SER A 22 30.05 -26.12 -6.18
C SER A 22 29.58 -25.31 -4.96
N VAL A 23 30.37 -25.29 -3.89
CA VAL A 23 30.06 -24.48 -2.69
C VAL A 23 30.05 -22.99 -3.03
N MET A 24 31.01 -22.51 -3.83
CA MET A 24 31.05 -21.10 -4.27
C MET A 24 29.79 -20.73 -5.07
N LEU A 25 29.33 -21.59 -5.99
CA LEU A 25 28.11 -21.35 -6.76
C LEU A 25 26.86 -21.26 -5.86
N ILE A 26 26.76 -22.12 -4.84
CA ILE A 26 25.64 -22.08 -3.87
C ILE A 26 25.65 -20.75 -3.08
N VAL A 27 26.82 -20.31 -2.64
CA VAL A 27 26.97 -19.02 -1.93
C VAL A 27 26.58 -17.85 -2.83
N CYS A 28 27.04 -17.84 -4.08
CA CYS A 28 26.67 -16.80 -5.05
C CYS A 28 25.16 -16.77 -5.33
N LEU A 29 24.52 -17.94 -5.50
CA LEU A 29 23.08 -18.04 -5.69
C LEU A 29 22.31 -17.50 -4.46
N GLY A 30 22.76 -17.85 -3.25
CA GLY A 30 22.20 -17.32 -2.02
C GLY A 30 22.26 -15.80 -1.93
N ALA A 31 23.40 -15.21 -2.31
CA ALA A 31 23.57 -13.76 -2.36
C ALA A 31 22.61 -13.09 -3.37
N ILE A 32 22.45 -13.66 -4.57
CA ILE A 32 21.55 -13.12 -5.60
C ILE A 32 20.08 -13.17 -5.14
N VAL A 33 19.64 -14.28 -4.54
CA VAL A 33 18.27 -14.40 -4.02
C VAL A 33 18.01 -13.38 -2.91
N TYR A 34 19.00 -13.16 -2.03
CA TYR A 34 18.89 -12.16 -0.97
C TYR A 34 18.76 -10.74 -1.52
N LEU A 35 19.59 -10.38 -2.51
CA LEU A 35 19.49 -9.09 -3.20
C LEU A 35 18.14 -8.90 -3.91
N GLY A 36 17.62 -9.97 -4.53
CA GLY A 36 16.29 -9.95 -5.14
C GLY A 36 15.20 -9.59 -4.13
N LYS A 37 15.21 -10.20 -2.94
CA LYS A 37 14.24 -9.88 -1.87
C LYS A 37 14.32 -8.42 -1.40
N LEU A 38 15.54 -7.89 -1.24
CA LEU A 38 15.74 -6.48 -0.89
C LEU A 38 15.24 -5.54 -1.97
N TYR A 39 15.50 -5.86 -3.24
CA TYR A 39 15.00 -5.08 -4.38
C TYR A 39 13.47 -5.03 -4.40
N TYR A 40 12.80 -6.18 -4.31
CA TYR A 40 11.33 -6.22 -4.28
C TYR A 40 10.75 -5.42 -3.11
N LYS A 41 11.32 -5.56 -1.90
CA LYS A 41 10.90 -4.77 -0.74
C LYS A 41 11.05 -3.27 -1.00
N GLY A 42 12.18 -2.84 -1.56
CA GLY A 42 12.44 -1.44 -1.90
C GLY A 42 11.43 -0.89 -2.91
N VAL A 43 11.13 -1.64 -3.98
CA VAL A 43 10.13 -1.26 -4.98
C VAL A 43 8.74 -1.13 -4.37
N THR A 44 8.32 -2.11 -3.56
CA THR A 44 7.02 -2.10 -2.88
C THR A 44 6.86 -0.92 -1.94
N ILE A 45 7.87 -0.61 -1.12
CA ILE A 45 7.88 0.57 -0.23
C ILE A 45 7.78 1.86 -1.06
N SER A 46 8.57 1.97 -2.13
CA SER A 46 8.58 3.14 -3.00
C SER A 46 7.21 3.37 -3.65
N ASN A 47 6.61 2.30 -4.20
CA ASN A 47 5.30 2.36 -4.84
C ASN A 47 4.19 2.72 -3.85
N THR A 48 4.21 2.13 -2.66
CA THR A 48 3.21 2.42 -1.61
C THR A 48 3.32 3.88 -1.21
N ALA A 49 4.54 4.37 -0.96
CA ALA A 49 4.75 5.75 -0.57
C ALA A 49 4.34 6.75 -1.66
N GLU A 50 4.61 6.44 -2.92
CA GLU A 50 4.19 7.26 -4.06
C GLU A 50 2.67 7.37 -4.16
N VAL A 51 1.94 6.25 -4.03
CA VAL A 51 0.47 6.25 -4.09
C VAL A 51 -0.13 7.02 -2.92
N THR A 52 0.41 6.87 -1.70
CA THR A 52 -0.05 7.65 -0.55
C THR A 52 0.16 9.15 -0.77
N ARG A 53 1.32 9.56 -1.30
CA ARG A 53 1.60 10.98 -1.60
C ARG A 53 0.69 11.51 -2.70
N ALA A 54 0.55 10.79 -3.81
CA ALA A 54 -0.35 11.20 -4.89
C ALA A 54 -1.80 11.36 -4.40
N SER A 55 -2.27 10.47 -3.52
CA SER A 55 -3.61 10.55 -2.92
C SER A 55 -3.76 11.75 -1.99
N ILE A 56 -2.78 12.01 -1.11
CA ILE A 56 -2.85 13.13 -0.18
C ILE A 56 -2.73 14.48 -0.89
N ASP A 57 -1.93 14.55 -1.95
CA ASP A 57 -1.76 15.75 -2.78
C ASP A 57 -3.06 16.08 -3.52
N GLU A 58 -3.72 15.09 -4.13
CA GLU A 58 -5.03 15.25 -4.77
C GLU A 58 -6.11 15.79 -3.81
N ILE A 59 -6.14 15.26 -2.57
CA ILE A 59 -7.11 15.68 -1.54
C ILE A 59 -6.78 17.10 -1.05
N THR A 60 -5.51 17.36 -0.78
CA THR A 60 -5.03 18.67 -0.31
C THR A 60 -5.25 19.74 -1.38
N GLU A 61 -5.05 19.42 -2.65
CA GLU A 61 -5.37 20.29 -3.78
C GLU A 61 -6.86 20.63 -3.81
N ALA A 62 -7.73 19.62 -3.67
CA ALA A 62 -9.16 19.86 -3.60
C ALA A 62 -9.55 20.76 -2.43
N ILE A 63 -8.94 20.59 -1.25
CA ILE A 63 -9.20 21.45 -0.08
C ILE A 63 -8.75 22.88 -0.36
N GLN A 64 -7.55 23.06 -0.93
CA GLN A 64 -7.01 24.40 -1.20
C GLN A 64 -7.87 25.20 -2.18
N TYR A 65 -8.43 24.53 -3.19
CA TYR A 65 -9.22 25.17 -4.25
C TYR A 65 -10.73 25.05 -4.08
N SER A 66 -11.22 24.32 -3.08
CA SER A 66 -12.64 24.31 -2.73
C SER A 66 -13.03 25.67 -2.13
N GLY A 67 -14.01 26.32 -2.75
CA GLY A 67 -14.65 27.52 -2.18
C GLY A 67 -15.60 27.19 -1.02
N ASP A 68 -16.09 25.95 -0.99
CA ASP A 68 -17.13 25.50 -0.05
C ASP A 68 -16.55 25.01 1.29
N ALA A 69 -17.43 24.80 2.24
CA ALA A 69 -17.08 24.14 3.50
C ALA A 69 -16.85 22.64 3.27
N PHE A 70 -15.97 22.08 4.08
CA PHE A 70 -15.82 20.63 4.21
C PHE A 70 -17.04 20.07 4.94
N GLU A 71 -17.67 19.06 4.34
CA GLU A 71 -18.80 18.36 4.94
C GLU A 71 -18.51 16.86 4.95
N ALA A 72 -18.61 16.25 6.14
CA ALA A 72 -18.67 14.80 6.23
C ALA A 72 -20.04 14.37 5.69
N ALA A 73 -20.05 13.42 4.75
CA ALA A 73 -21.31 12.90 4.24
C ALA A 73 -22.12 12.35 5.42
N PRO A 74 -23.43 12.62 5.48
CA PRO A 74 -24.26 12.08 6.54
C PRO A 74 -24.13 10.56 6.57
N ALA A 75 -24.09 9.98 7.77
CA ALA A 75 -24.10 8.54 7.99
C ALA A 75 -25.49 7.94 7.68
N ASP A 76 -26.05 8.29 6.52
CA ASP A 76 -27.17 7.56 5.94
C ASP A 76 -26.67 6.16 5.55
N PRO A 77 -27.51 5.12 5.64
CA PRO A 77 -27.07 3.76 5.90
C PRO A 77 -25.94 3.39 4.95
N THR A 78 -24.73 3.30 5.52
CA THR A 78 -23.54 2.87 4.79
C THR A 78 -23.87 1.53 4.14
N PRO A 79 -23.89 1.44 2.80
CA PRO A 79 -23.98 0.14 2.16
C PRO A 79 -22.87 -0.74 2.71
N SER A 80 -23.19 -2.00 2.99
CA SER A 80 -22.28 -2.94 3.67
C SER A 80 -20.86 -2.86 3.10
N GLY A 81 -19.90 -2.47 3.94
CA GLY A 81 -18.47 -2.42 3.59
C GLY A 81 -17.90 -1.02 3.29
N TRP A 82 -18.72 0.03 3.19
CA TRP A 82 -18.20 1.41 3.18
C TRP A 82 -18.05 1.96 4.60
N THR A 83 -16.95 2.69 4.83
CA THR A 83 -16.68 3.32 6.13
C THR A 83 -17.23 4.73 6.17
N GLY A 84 -17.04 5.52 5.11
CA GLY A 84 -17.39 6.93 5.11
C GLY A 84 -17.21 7.60 3.76
N ALA A 85 -17.65 8.85 3.68
CA ALA A 85 -17.35 9.73 2.56
C ALA A 85 -17.15 11.17 3.05
N TYR A 86 -16.29 11.91 2.35
CA TYR A 86 -16.03 13.32 2.57
C TYR A 86 -16.27 14.11 1.30
N CYS A 87 -16.86 15.29 1.44
CA CYS A 87 -17.11 16.18 0.32
C CYS A 87 -16.29 17.45 0.45
N ILE A 88 -15.63 17.81 -0.64
CA ILE A 88 -14.76 18.98 -0.74
C ILE A 88 -15.13 19.69 -2.04
N GLY A 89 -16.00 20.71 -1.92
CA GLY A 89 -16.61 21.37 -3.09
C GLY A 89 -17.41 20.38 -3.93
N VAL A 90 -17.03 20.21 -5.20
CA VAL A 90 -17.68 19.28 -6.14
C VAL A 90 -17.11 17.86 -6.11
N LYS A 91 -16.05 17.63 -5.32
CA LYS A 91 -15.40 16.31 -5.24
C LYS A 91 -15.93 15.54 -4.03
N LYS A 92 -16.34 14.29 -4.25
CA LYS A 92 -16.71 13.33 -3.21
C LYS A 92 -15.66 12.23 -3.11
N TYR A 93 -15.07 12.10 -1.94
CA TYR A 93 -14.09 11.07 -1.57
C TYR A 93 -14.78 9.98 -0.76
N SER A 94 -15.00 8.81 -1.34
CA SER A 94 -15.61 7.67 -0.65
C SER A 94 -14.55 6.66 -0.26
N TYR A 95 -14.63 6.09 0.95
CA TYR A 95 -13.57 5.23 1.46
C TYR A 95 -14.01 3.98 2.25
N ARG A 96 -13.18 2.94 2.20
CA ARG A 96 -13.31 1.67 2.94
C ARG A 96 -12.04 1.38 3.71
N ILE A 97 -12.10 1.47 5.03
CA ILE A 97 -10.97 1.10 5.90
C ILE A 97 -10.92 -0.42 6.04
N GLY A 98 -9.72 -0.99 5.92
CA GLY A 98 -9.46 -2.41 6.12
C GLY A 98 -9.67 -3.31 4.90
N TYR A 99 -10.16 -2.77 3.78
CA TYR A 99 -10.39 -3.53 2.53
C TYR A 99 -9.23 -3.42 1.55
N GLN A 100 -8.81 -4.55 0.98
CA GLN A 100 -7.82 -4.60 -0.09
C GLN A 100 -8.46 -4.36 -1.46
N LEU A 101 -7.84 -3.47 -2.24
CA LEU A 101 -8.22 -3.20 -3.62
C LEU A 101 -7.82 -4.37 -4.50
N VAL A 102 -8.79 -4.98 -5.18
CA VAL A 102 -8.56 -6.06 -6.14
C VAL A 102 -9.24 -5.74 -7.47
N ILE A 103 -8.69 -6.28 -8.55
CA ILE A 103 -9.33 -6.22 -9.87
C ILE A 103 -10.10 -7.52 -10.09
N GLY A 104 -11.43 -7.45 -10.13
CA GLY A 104 -12.28 -8.58 -10.51
C GLY A 104 -13.42 -8.86 -9.53
N THR A 105 -13.50 -10.11 -9.06
CA THR A 105 -14.53 -10.52 -8.08
C THR A 105 -13.94 -10.43 -6.68
N PRO A 106 -14.38 -9.47 -5.84
CA PRO A 106 -13.84 -9.31 -4.51
C PRO A 106 -14.24 -10.49 -3.60
N GLY A 107 -13.26 -11.03 -2.88
CA GLY A 107 -13.48 -11.96 -1.78
C GLY A 107 -13.79 -11.27 -0.44
N THR A 108 -13.62 -12.00 0.66
CA THR A 108 -13.71 -11.44 2.02
C THR A 108 -12.63 -10.38 2.23
N ASN A 109 -12.98 -9.22 2.82
CA ASN A 109 -12.07 -8.09 3.06
C ASN A 109 -11.40 -7.52 1.80
N GLN A 110 -12.01 -7.73 0.63
CA GLN A 110 -11.58 -7.15 -0.63
C GLN A 110 -12.69 -6.29 -1.22
N ALA A 111 -12.31 -5.31 -2.03
CA ALA A 111 -13.25 -4.50 -2.76
C ALA A 111 -12.63 -4.10 -4.10
N ASN A 112 -13.50 -3.87 -5.09
CA ASN A 112 -13.08 -3.29 -6.37
C ASN A 112 -12.83 -1.77 -6.29
N GLN A 113 -13.19 -1.18 -5.14
CA GLN A 113 -13.05 0.23 -4.85
C GLN A 113 -12.78 0.38 -3.34
N VAL A 114 -11.75 1.14 -3.00
CA VAL A 114 -11.32 1.33 -1.61
C VAL A 114 -11.24 2.81 -1.27
N LEU A 115 -10.57 3.64 -2.08
CA LEU A 115 -10.54 5.09 -1.90
C LEU A 115 -10.80 5.75 -3.25
N THR A 116 -12.02 6.22 -3.46
CA THR A 116 -12.44 6.75 -4.75
C THR A 116 -12.73 8.24 -4.67
N VAL A 117 -12.48 8.94 -5.77
CA VAL A 117 -12.90 10.32 -5.99
C VAL A 117 -13.91 10.37 -7.14
N SER A 118 -14.97 11.16 -6.98
CA SER A 118 -15.99 11.44 -8.01
C SER A 118 -16.37 12.91 -8.01
N ASN A 119 -16.88 13.39 -9.15
CA ASN A 119 -17.46 14.73 -9.26
C ASN A 119 -18.96 14.65 -8.99
N ASP A 120 -19.33 14.47 -7.72
CA ASP A 120 -20.71 14.45 -7.28
C ASP A 120 -20.93 15.56 -6.25
N GLN A 121 -21.77 16.52 -6.63
CA GLN A 121 -22.08 17.69 -5.82
C GLN A 121 -23.10 17.39 -4.71
N SER A 122 -23.78 16.24 -4.76
CA SER A 122 -24.89 15.95 -3.87
C SER A 122 -24.48 15.68 -2.43
N CYS A 123 -23.20 15.37 -2.16
CA CYS A 123 -22.65 14.97 -0.85
C CYS A 123 -23.47 13.96 -0.03
N ILE A 124 -24.47 13.34 -0.66
CA ILE A 124 -25.43 12.47 -0.01
C ILE A 124 -25.16 11.06 -0.52
N GLY A 125 -25.01 10.15 0.42
CA GLY A 125 -24.89 8.73 0.14
C GLY A 125 -23.59 8.32 -0.56
N TYR A 126 -23.49 7.01 -0.70
CA TYR A 126 -22.39 6.30 -1.32
C TYR A 126 -22.86 5.92 -2.72
N GLU A 127 -22.16 6.35 -3.77
CA GLU A 127 -22.44 5.80 -5.10
C GLU A 127 -21.57 4.57 -5.30
N PRO A 128 -22.14 3.35 -5.39
CA PRO A 128 -21.35 2.13 -5.29
C PRO A 128 -20.70 1.67 -6.60
N SER A 129 -20.92 2.33 -7.74
CA SER A 129 -20.44 1.82 -9.04
C SER A 129 -20.81 2.74 -10.20
N GLY A 130 -20.28 3.97 -10.23
CA GLY A 130 -20.44 4.85 -11.39
C GLY A 130 -19.16 4.91 -12.23
N ASP A 131 -19.30 5.00 -13.56
CA ASP A 131 -18.19 5.22 -14.52
C ASP A 131 -17.37 6.51 -14.24
N GLN A 132 -17.83 7.34 -13.30
CA GLN A 132 -17.21 8.63 -12.95
C GLN A 132 -16.36 8.58 -11.68
N GLN A 133 -16.16 7.40 -11.09
CA GLN A 133 -15.27 7.24 -9.95
C GLN A 133 -13.87 6.85 -10.40
N ARG A 134 -12.89 7.58 -9.88
CA ARG A 134 -11.47 7.24 -10.03
C ARG A 134 -10.95 6.72 -8.70
N GLU A 135 -10.42 5.51 -8.72
CA GLU A 135 -9.70 4.92 -7.60
C GLU A 135 -8.34 5.62 -7.41
N LEU A 136 -8.00 5.94 -6.16
CA LEU A 136 -6.76 6.61 -5.78
C LEU A 136 -5.67 5.61 -5.37
N LEU A 137 -6.05 4.39 -4.97
CA LEU A 137 -5.11 3.32 -4.65
C LEU A 137 -4.74 2.46 -5.86
N LYS A 138 -3.70 1.64 -5.73
CA LYS A 138 -3.34 0.61 -6.71
C LYS A 138 -3.77 -0.77 -6.23
N GLU A 139 -3.90 -1.71 -7.16
CA GLU A 139 -4.20 -3.10 -6.84
C GLU A 139 -3.29 -3.65 -5.74
N ASN A 140 -3.86 -4.46 -4.84
CA ASN A 140 -3.24 -5.02 -3.65
C ASN A 140 -2.84 -4.01 -2.57
N MET A 141 -3.36 -2.78 -2.64
CA MET A 141 -3.28 -1.81 -1.55
C MET A 141 -4.56 -1.82 -0.71
N ARG A 142 -4.41 -1.44 0.55
CA ARG A 142 -5.48 -1.33 1.54
C ARG A 142 -5.38 0.01 2.24
N LEU A 143 -6.51 0.63 2.49
CA LEU A 143 -6.59 1.83 3.32
C LEU A 143 -6.64 1.40 4.78
N THR A 144 -5.64 1.80 5.56
CA THR A 144 -5.52 1.44 6.98
C THR A 144 -6.09 2.52 7.88
N ASP A 145 -6.00 3.77 7.44
CA ASP A 145 -6.56 4.93 8.12
C ASP A 145 -6.91 6.00 7.08
N PHE A 146 -7.98 6.73 7.34
CA PHE A 146 -8.34 7.90 6.54
C PHE A 146 -9.26 8.82 7.33
N ALA A 147 -8.77 10.03 7.57
CA ALA A 147 -9.52 11.04 8.28
C ALA A 147 -9.24 12.43 7.70
N ILE A 148 -10.29 13.21 7.56
CA ILE A 148 -10.21 14.64 7.27
C ILE A 148 -10.85 15.36 8.44
N THR A 149 -10.05 16.15 9.17
CA THR A 149 -10.51 16.85 10.37
C THR A 149 -10.34 18.36 10.23
N PRO A 150 -11.38 19.17 10.52
CA PRO A 150 -11.25 20.61 10.53
C PRO A 150 -10.34 21.05 11.68
N GLY A 151 -9.38 21.91 11.37
CA GLY A 151 -8.48 22.57 12.31
C GLY A 151 -8.87 24.03 12.55
N PRO A 152 -8.15 24.73 13.45
CA PRO A 152 -8.39 26.14 13.72
C PRO A 152 -8.06 26.99 12.48
N SER A 153 -8.74 28.14 12.36
CA SER A 153 -8.43 29.17 11.35
C SER A 153 -8.51 28.71 9.89
N GLY A 154 -9.36 27.72 9.58
CA GLY A 154 -9.54 27.22 8.22
C GLY A 154 -8.42 26.29 7.72
N LEU A 155 -7.56 25.80 8.63
CA LEU A 155 -6.71 24.66 8.37
C LEU A 155 -7.56 23.39 8.37
N THR A 156 -7.24 22.43 7.51
CA THR A 156 -7.85 21.10 7.48
C THR A 156 -6.73 20.07 7.53
N ASN A 157 -6.78 19.18 8.51
CA ASN A 157 -5.82 18.08 8.61
C ASN A 157 -6.32 16.90 7.80
N VAL A 158 -5.43 16.31 7.03
CA VAL A 158 -5.68 15.10 6.23
C VAL A 158 -4.72 14.03 6.71
N GLU A 159 -5.28 12.89 7.09
CA GLU A 159 -4.56 11.71 7.56
C GLU A 159 -4.90 10.56 6.63
N ILE A 160 -3.87 9.87 6.12
CA ILE A 160 -4.02 8.73 5.24
C ILE A 160 -2.97 7.67 5.58
N GLY A 161 -3.44 6.45 5.81
CA GLY A 161 -2.63 5.26 5.98
C GLY A 161 -2.89 4.27 4.85
N VAL A 162 -1.84 3.82 4.18
CA VAL A 162 -1.91 2.82 3.11
C VAL A 162 -1.00 1.66 3.44
N ALA A 163 -1.52 0.45 3.31
CA ALA A 163 -0.76 -0.79 3.36
C ALA A 163 -0.75 -1.45 1.99
N TYR A 164 0.34 -2.13 1.65
CA TYR A 164 0.47 -3.03 0.51
C TYR A 164 0.84 -4.41 1.01
N GLY A 165 0.27 -5.44 0.37
CA GLY A 165 0.50 -6.84 0.71
C GLY A 165 -0.61 -7.42 1.59
N GLY A 166 -0.37 -8.63 2.09
CA GLY A 166 -1.39 -9.47 2.72
C GLY A 166 -1.80 -10.62 1.81
N ASP A 167 -2.19 -11.74 2.40
CA ASP A 167 -2.86 -12.79 1.63
C ASP A 167 -4.33 -12.36 1.46
N PRO A 168 -4.80 -12.14 0.21
CA PRO A 168 -6.19 -11.79 -0.04
C PRO A 168 -7.19 -12.83 0.51
N THR A 169 -6.74 -14.06 0.75
CA THR A 169 -7.55 -15.17 1.27
C THR A 169 -7.54 -15.30 2.79
N ASP A 170 -6.66 -14.59 3.50
CA ASP A 170 -6.67 -14.57 4.97
C ASP A 170 -7.83 -13.70 5.45
N GLN A 171 -8.94 -14.38 5.76
CA GLN A 171 -10.20 -13.75 6.18
C GLN A 171 -10.15 -13.21 7.61
N SER A 172 -9.06 -13.48 8.33
CA SER A 172 -8.91 -13.02 9.70
C SER A 172 -8.55 -11.53 9.72
N VAL A 173 -9.14 -10.78 10.65
CA VAL A 173 -8.68 -9.43 11.03
C VAL A 173 -7.22 -9.48 11.53
N GLU A 174 -6.74 -10.68 11.85
CA GLU A 174 -5.36 -11.04 12.16
C GLU A 174 -4.59 -11.50 10.91
N ASP A 175 -4.69 -10.76 9.80
CA ASP A 175 -3.82 -11.00 8.64
C ASP A 175 -2.39 -11.14 9.15
N ASN A 176 -1.80 -12.33 8.96
CA ASN A 176 -0.48 -12.67 9.50
C ASN A 176 0.65 -11.80 8.91
N THR A 177 0.30 -10.90 8.01
CA THR A 177 1.17 -9.92 7.37
C THR A 177 1.22 -8.59 8.11
N PHE A 178 0.23 -8.25 8.94
CA PHE A 178 0.11 -6.95 9.59
C PHE A 178 -0.03 -7.06 11.12
N ASN A 179 0.50 -6.05 11.83
CA ASN A 179 0.18 -5.82 13.23
C ASN A 179 -1.03 -4.87 13.27
N THR A 180 -2.08 -5.28 13.97
CA THR A 180 -3.32 -4.51 14.18
C THR A 180 -3.43 -4.01 15.62
N GLU A 181 -4.00 -2.82 15.81
CA GLU A 181 -4.45 -2.35 17.13
C GLU A 181 -5.75 -3.06 17.54
N ALA A 182 -6.15 -2.88 18.80
CA ALA A 182 -7.37 -3.46 19.36
C ALA A 182 -8.65 -2.98 18.66
N ASP A 183 -8.59 -1.85 17.94
CA ASP A 183 -9.67 -1.29 17.13
C ASP A 183 -9.67 -1.81 15.67
N GLY A 184 -8.69 -2.64 15.29
CA GLY A 184 -8.52 -3.18 13.95
C GLY A 184 -7.66 -2.32 13.01
N THR A 185 -7.11 -1.20 13.48
CA THR A 185 -6.23 -0.33 12.69
C THR A 185 -4.91 -1.03 12.39
N ILE A 186 -4.54 -1.11 11.12
CA ILE A 186 -3.26 -1.71 10.71
C ILE A 186 -2.13 -0.70 10.97
N ILE A 187 -1.18 -1.07 11.81
CA ILE A 187 -0.07 -0.22 12.26
C ILE A 187 1.17 -0.42 11.40
N SER A 188 1.50 -1.68 11.11
CA SER A 188 2.79 -2.04 10.52
C SER A 188 2.77 -3.44 9.90
N CYS A 189 3.74 -3.70 9.03
CA CYS A 189 4.04 -5.06 8.58
C CYS A 189 4.58 -5.91 9.74
N LYS A 190 4.20 -7.19 9.80
CA LYS A 190 4.73 -8.16 10.74
C LYS A 190 6.14 -8.58 10.30
N ASP A 191 7.13 -8.38 11.17
CA ASP A 191 8.55 -8.57 10.82
C ASP A 191 8.97 -10.04 10.62
N SER A 192 8.13 -11.02 10.97
CA SER A 192 8.54 -12.43 11.10
C SER A 192 7.81 -13.44 10.20
N SER A 193 6.92 -13.03 9.31
CA SER A 193 6.21 -13.95 8.43
C SER A 193 6.94 -14.20 7.11
N THR A 194 6.77 -15.40 6.56
CA THR A 194 7.20 -15.75 5.20
C THR A 194 6.37 -14.95 4.22
N GLY A 195 6.82 -13.73 3.89
CA GLY A 195 6.03 -12.78 3.10
C GLY A 195 6.34 -11.31 3.38
N SER A 196 7.06 -10.99 4.46
CA SER A 196 7.41 -9.60 4.82
C SER A 196 8.18 -8.83 3.74
N ALA A 197 8.77 -9.51 2.76
CA ALA A 197 9.38 -8.89 1.57
C ALA A 197 8.35 -8.22 0.64
N PHE A 198 7.07 -8.57 0.77
CA PHE A 198 5.96 -8.08 -0.06
C PHE A 198 4.98 -7.22 0.74
N CYS A 199 5.36 -6.81 1.95
CA CYS A 199 4.57 -5.91 2.78
C CYS A 199 5.23 -4.54 2.87
N ALA A 200 4.42 -3.48 2.74
CA ALA A 200 4.82 -2.12 3.08
C ALA A 200 3.63 -1.37 3.69
N THR A 201 3.91 -0.49 4.64
CA THR A 201 2.92 0.48 5.15
C THR A 201 3.49 1.88 5.02
N ASN A 202 2.61 2.86 4.79
CA ASN A 202 2.97 4.26 4.80
C ASN A 202 1.83 5.09 5.40
N PHE A 203 2.18 5.97 6.31
CA PHE A 203 1.25 6.86 6.99
C PHE A 203 1.68 8.30 6.78
N LEU A 204 0.78 9.13 6.24
CA LEU A 204 1.03 10.54 6.01
C LEU A 204 -0.06 11.37 6.67
N LYS A 205 0.40 12.42 7.36
CA LYS A 205 -0.45 13.46 7.96
C LYS A 205 0.01 14.81 7.44
N THR A 206 -0.92 15.57 6.89
CA THR A 206 -0.66 16.92 6.38
C THR A 206 -1.77 17.87 6.79
N SER A 207 -1.51 19.17 6.66
CA SER A 207 -2.50 20.22 6.90
C SER A 207 -2.57 21.12 5.67
N ALA A 208 -3.78 21.38 5.19
CA ALA A 208 -4.05 22.27 4.07
C ALA A 208 -4.77 23.53 4.57
N LEU A 209 -4.33 24.70 4.12
CA LEU A 209 -5.06 25.96 4.33
C LEU A 209 -5.91 26.24 3.10
N ARG A 210 -7.21 26.49 3.29
CA ARG A 210 -8.10 26.88 2.19
C ARG A 210 -7.70 28.25 1.63
N LYS A 211 -7.50 28.35 0.32
CA LYS A 211 -7.27 29.62 -0.38
C LYS A 211 -8.58 30.09 -0.99
N VAL A 212 -9.41 30.75 -0.19
CA VAL A 212 -10.55 31.47 -0.75
C VAL A 212 -9.98 32.68 -1.48
N GLY A 213 -10.14 32.72 -2.81
CA GLY A 213 -9.81 33.92 -3.58
C GLY A 213 -10.58 35.11 -3.01
N LEU A 214 -9.85 36.14 -2.59
CA LEU A 214 -10.41 37.46 -2.26
C LEU A 214 -11.03 38.10 -3.50
#